data_AF-A0AAV6R7Q8-F1
#
_entry.id   AF-A0AAV6R7Q8-F1
#
_cell.length_a   1.000
_cell.length_b   1.000
_cell.length_c   1.000
_cell.angle_alpha   90.00
_cell.angle_beta   90.00
_cell.angle_gamma   90.00
#
_symmetry.space_group_name_H-M   'P 1'
#
loop_
_entity.id
_entity.type
_entity.pdbx_description
1 polymer ?
#
loop_
_entity_poly.entity_id
_entity_poly.type
_entity_poly.pdbx_seq_one_letter_code
_entity_poly.pdbx_strand_id
1 'polypeptide(L)'
;MNQELLPLCAVLAGNDYGTPKDAETLLALLDVNTLGRGGGKGKGPNSRIEGLLLWLSSFSSPAEALEEVSRLMGDEGGRGKRGQKGGLSSQLLSGMQEYHITSPSSLARWFSGGKVAPGGHTSGLAQFPEWLSQAAAQGLLSPLVVDALVMRRVLLFPQVENSKLSSSHCSARTIRQGIYGVLQRGGQDNVGLGGSAQQRRGAGGAVQAQAIRVQENTSKGMRGDGGRRCHSGGGRGQGIHLPKQQGSSIERAAGEDSVHAPGSTDPISVEEYDRLELNIKKNQVEAHPPRTPICLDTLGQAPVAVRRNILLDVLEVRETSLSAVPLHLRLAVAVTSFWLRAAIPTPSQHHLQALVLGLVYGENNQPAATHYQYAVSQINWAAERSVWSRLYQQRARPGERRGLDIGVAHSFSQWQACLWSALCFNQLLLLPLPEPQLSWLFSGTLVHGLLRYLKGGGDAESLLAGGSLSGQLYSSLLDAVKNCSSKAHTSSSAAGRGRRGKGRGRRGRGGGGRGARGGGQGIEEINRFSLLMKEESSNDDW
;
A
#
# COMPACT_ATOMS: atom_id res chain seq x y z
N MET A 1 -15.58 -7.08 29.39
CA MET A 1 -15.11 -8.42 28.99
C MET A 1 -13.81 -8.71 29.72
N ASN A 2 -13.65 -9.91 30.30
CA ASN A 2 -12.36 -10.35 30.85
C ASN A 2 -11.30 -10.41 29.74
N GLN A 3 -10.07 -9.94 29.99
CA GLN A 3 -8.96 -9.99 29.03
C GLN A 3 -8.53 -11.43 28.71
N GLU A 4 -8.75 -12.39 29.62
CA GLU A 4 -8.47 -13.82 29.41
C GLU A 4 -9.34 -14.44 28.29
N LEU A 5 -10.43 -13.78 27.89
CA LEU A 5 -11.28 -14.19 26.77
C LEU A 5 -10.74 -13.72 25.40
N LEU A 6 -9.70 -12.88 25.35
CA LEU A 6 -9.14 -12.38 24.09
C LEU A 6 -8.62 -13.51 23.16
N PRO A 7 -7.91 -14.55 23.64
CA PRO A 7 -7.56 -15.71 22.81
C PRO A 7 -8.78 -16.42 22.21
N LEU A 8 -9.84 -16.61 23.01
CA LEU A 8 -11.08 -17.24 22.53
C LEU A 8 -11.76 -16.36 21.45
N CYS A 9 -11.80 -15.06 21.67
CA CYS A 9 -12.29 -14.08 20.69
C CYS A 9 -11.50 -14.13 19.38
N ALA A 10 -10.17 -14.25 19.45
CA ALA A 10 -9.28 -14.24 18.29
C ALA A 10 -9.44 -15.50 17.43
N VAL A 11 -9.55 -16.68 18.06
CA VAL A 11 -9.81 -17.95 17.35
C VAL A 11 -11.22 -17.95 16.73
N LEU A 12 -12.23 -17.42 17.42
CA LEU A 12 -13.60 -17.29 16.89
C LEU A 12 -13.72 -16.25 15.77
N ALA A 13 -12.89 -15.21 15.78
CA ALA A 13 -12.77 -14.24 14.69
C ALA A 13 -12.03 -14.81 13.46
N GLY A 14 -11.29 -15.93 13.63
CA GLY A 14 -10.57 -16.59 12.54
C GLY A 14 -9.18 -15.99 12.26
N ASN A 15 -8.55 -15.37 13.26
CA ASN A 15 -7.25 -14.70 13.09
C ASN A 15 -6.13 -15.63 12.60
N ASP A 16 -6.13 -16.91 13.02
CA ASP A 16 -5.03 -17.85 12.80
C ASP A 16 -5.17 -18.64 11.47
N TYR A 17 -5.42 -17.91 10.38
CA TYR A 17 -5.55 -18.43 9.01
C TYR A 17 -6.66 -19.48 8.78
N GLY A 18 -7.58 -19.67 9.72
CA GLY A 18 -8.81 -20.43 9.52
C GLY A 18 -9.65 -20.62 10.77
N THR A 19 -10.83 -20.00 10.81
CA THR A 19 -11.85 -20.29 11.84
C THR A 19 -12.22 -21.79 11.80
N PRO A 20 -12.39 -22.48 12.94
CA PRO A 20 -12.91 -23.84 12.96
C PRO A 20 -14.22 -23.94 12.17
N LYS A 21 -14.40 -25.03 11.40
CA LYS A 21 -15.52 -25.13 10.43
C LYS A 21 -16.90 -24.93 11.06
N ASP A 22 -17.03 -25.34 12.32
CA ASP A 22 -18.29 -25.29 13.06
C ASP A 22 -18.47 -23.97 13.84
N ALA A 23 -17.47 -23.07 13.85
CA ALA A 23 -17.54 -21.76 14.48
C ALA A 23 -18.44 -20.77 13.71
N GLU A 24 -18.57 -20.91 12.38
CA GLU A 24 -19.57 -20.18 11.60
C GLU A 24 -21.00 -20.52 12.06
N THR A 25 -21.25 -21.79 12.42
CA THR A 25 -22.53 -22.25 12.96
C THR A 25 -22.81 -21.62 14.32
N LEU A 26 -21.81 -21.60 15.22
CA LEU A 26 -21.91 -20.91 16.51
C LEU A 26 -22.22 -19.42 16.30
N LEU A 27 -21.48 -18.73 15.43
CA LEU A 27 -21.65 -17.29 15.20
C LEU A 27 -23.01 -16.97 14.58
N ALA A 28 -23.55 -17.83 13.70
CA ALA A 28 -24.92 -17.72 13.22
C ALA A 28 -25.99 -17.91 14.32
N LEU A 29 -25.74 -18.77 15.31
CA LEU A 29 -26.62 -18.90 16.49
C LEU A 29 -26.55 -17.65 17.39
N LEU A 30 -25.36 -17.06 17.54
CA LEU A 30 -25.17 -15.83 18.31
C LEU A 30 -25.84 -14.62 17.63
N ASP A 31 -25.76 -14.50 16.30
CA ASP A 31 -26.48 -13.48 15.52
C ASP A 31 -28.00 -13.58 15.74
N VAL A 32 -28.56 -14.81 15.80
CA VAL A 32 -30.00 -15.03 16.04
C VAL A 32 -30.42 -14.71 17.48
N ASN A 33 -29.58 -15.05 18.47
CA ASN A 33 -29.92 -14.85 19.89
C ASN A 33 -29.68 -13.43 20.38
N THR A 34 -28.73 -12.69 19.79
CA THR A 34 -28.48 -11.27 20.12
C THR A 34 -29.43 -10.32 19.40
N LEU A 35 -29.92 -10.68 18.20
CA LEU A 35 -30.86 -9.88 17.42
C LEU A 35 -32.32 -10.29 17.67
N GLY A 36 -32.84 -9.90 18.82
CA GLY A 36 -34.27 -9.98 19.11
C GLY A 36 -35.12 -9.29 18.04
N ARG A 37 -35.86 -10.10 17.26
CA ARG A 37 -37.11 -9.73 16.60
C ARG A 37 -37.05 -8.55 15.60
N GLY A 38 -36.22 -8.65 14.56
CA GLY A 38 -36.22 -7.72 13.44
C GLY A 38 -35.72 -8.32 12.13
N GLY A 39 -36.63 -8.75 11.25
CA GLY A 39 -36.26 -9.32 9.94
C GLY A 39 -35.78 -8.24 8.97
N GLY A 40 -34.46 -8.13 8.79
CA GLY A 40 -33.83 -7.20 7.84
C GLY A 40 -32.59 -7.81 7.18
N LYS A 41 -32.65 -8.09 5.87
CA LYS A 41 -31.48 -8.48 5.08
C LYS A 41 -30.53 -7.29 4.95
N GLY A 42 -29.32 -7.41 5.51
CA GLY A 42 -28.21 -6.49 5.21
C GLY A 42 -27.57 -5.78 6.41
N LYS A 43 -27.08 -6.53 7.41
CA LYS A 43 -26.08 -6.00 8.36
C LYS A 43 -24.67 -6.42 7.92
N GLY A 44 -23.75 -5.46 7.90
CA GLY A 44 -22.35 -5.66 7.48
C GLY A 44 -21.48 -6.35 8.53
N PRO A 45 -20.23 -6.72 8.19
CA PRO A 45 -19.37 -7.54 9.05
C PRO A 45 -19.04 -6.92 10.43
N ASN A 46 -19.12 -5.60 10.59
CA ASN A 46 -18.84 -4.94 11.86
C ASN A 46 -19.78 -5.38 12.99
N SER A 47 -21.04 -5.77 12.70
CA SER A 47 -21.96 -6.25 13.74
C SER A 47 -21.57 -7.62 14.31
N ARG A 48 -20.76 -8.42 13.60
CA ARG A 48 -20.36 -9.76 14.04
C ARG A 48 -19.25 -9.73 15.09
N ILE A 49 -18.27 -8.83 14.93
CA ILE A 49 -17.22 -8.65 15.94
C ILE A 49 -17.81 -7.99 17.19
N GLU A 50 -18.66 -6.97 17.02
CA GLU A 50 -19.39 -6.34 18.12
C GLU A 50 -20.28 -7.35 18.86
N GLY A 51 -21.08 -8.14 18.14
CA GLY A 51 -21.92 -9.20 18.72
C GLY A 51 -21.12 -10.28 19.45
N LEU A 52 -19.97 -10.70 18.91
CA LEU A 52 -19.05 -11.63 19.57
C LEU A 52 -18.47 -11.05 20.87
N LEU A 53 -18.03 -9.78 20.86
CA LEU A 53 -17.50 -9.11 22.05
C LEU A 53 -18.58 -8.89 23.12
N LEU A 54 -19.80 -8.55 22.72
CA LEU A 54 -20.96 -8.43 23.62
C LEU A 54 -21.33 -9.79 24.23
N TRP A 55 -21.40 -10.84 23.42
CA TRP A 55 -21.64 -12.20 23.93
C TRP A 55 -20.54 -12.62 24.91
N LEU A 56 -19.25 -12.51 24.52
CA LEU A 56 -18.12 -12.83 25.39
C LEU A 56 -18.09 -11.98 26.67
N SER A 57 -18.64 -10.76 26.66
CA SER A 57 -18.72 -9.93 27.87
C SER A 57 -19.60 -10.53 28.98
N SER A 58 -20.41 -11.55 28.67
CA SER A 58 -21.30 -12.24 29.61
C SER A 58 -20.62 -13.30 30.47
N PHE A 59 -19.37 -13.68 30.17
CA PHE A 59 -18.63 -14.72 30.89
C PHE A 59 -17.52 -14.14 31.76
N SER A 60 -17.29 -14.76 32.90
CA SER A 60 -16.22 -14.38 33.84
C SER A 60 -14.90 -15.06 33.50
N SER A 61 -14.93 -16.25 32.88
CA SER A 61 -13.75 -17.04 32.53
C SER A 61 -13.86 -17.71 31.15
N PRO A 62 -12.73 -18.10 30.52
CA PRO A 62 -12.78 -18.86 29.27
C PRO A 62 -13.38 -20.27 29.42
N ALA A 63 -13.35 -20.85 30.61
CA ALA A 63 -13.99 -22.14 30.89
C ALA A 63 -15.52 -22.04 30.74
N GLU A 64 -16.16 -21.05 31.38
CA GLU A 64 -17.60 -20.78 31.24
C GLU A 64 -18.01 -20.56 29.78
N ALA A 65 -17.23 -19.79 29.03
CA ALA A 65 -17.50 -19.53 27.61
C ALA A 65 -17.40 -20.82 26.77
N LEU A 66 -16.42 -21.69 27.05
CA LEU A 66 -16.23 -22.97 26.36
C LEU A 66 -17.27 -24.03 26.75
N GLU A 67 -17.79 -24.00 27.98
CA GLU A 67 -18.96 -24.79 28.41
C GLU A 67 -20.22 -24.34 27.64
N GLU A 68 -20.48 -23.03 27.54
CA GLU A 68 -21.60 -22.49 26.77
C GLU A 68 -21.50 -22.83 25.27
N VAL A 69 -20.30 -22.80 24.68
CA VAL A 69 -20.10 -23.32 23.30
C VAL A 69 -20.47 -24.80 23.21
N SER A 70 -20.05 -25.62 24.18
CA SER A 70 -20.34 -27.05 24.20
C SER A 70 -21.86 -27.30 24.28
N ARG A 71 -22.56 -26.50 25.09
CA ARG A 71 -24.03 -26.53 25.24
C ARG A 71 -24.75 -26.11 23.95
N LEU A 72 -24.32 -25.02 23.31
CA LEU A 72 -24.92 -24.50 22.07
C LEU A 72 -24.68 -25.42 20.86
N MET A 73 -23.53 -26.09 20.80
CA MET A 73 -23.17 -27.01 19.71
C MET A 73 -23.65 -28.45 19.93
N GLY A 74 -24.11 -28.78 21.14
CA GLY A 74 -24.57 -30.14 21.50
C GLY A 74 -23.43 -31.13 21.74
N ASP A 75 -22.22 -30.66 22.04
CA ASP A 75 -21.01 -31.48 22.25
C ASP A 75 -21.14 -32.43 23.47
N GLU A 76 -22.08 -32.18 24.39
CA GLU A 76 -22.39 -33.05 25.53
C GLU A 76 -23.22 -34.30 25.17
N GLY A 77 -23.84 -34.32 23.98
CA GLY A 77 -24.82 -35.31 23.57
C GLY A 77 -24.25 -36.44 22.72
N GLY A 78 -23.57 -37.41 23.34
CA GLY A 78 -22.95 -38.54 22.62
C GLY A 78 -23.92 -39.48 21.89
N ARG A 79 -24.35 -39.14 20.67
CA ARG A 79 -24.92 -40.07 19.66
C ARG A 79 -24.96 -39.45 18.25
N GLY A 80 -24.10 -39.92 17.34
CA GLY A 80 -24.48 -39.95 15.91
C GLY A 80 -23.62 -39.22 14.87
N LYS A 81 -22.28 -39.30 14.92
CA LYS A 81 -21.44 -39.41 13.70
C LYS A 81 -20.01 -39.86 14.03
N ARG A 82 -19.65 -41.09 13.67
CA ARG A 82 -18.26 -41.58 13.71
C ARG A 82 -17.43 -40.78 12.69
N GLY A 83 -16.54 -39.90 13.14
CA GLY A 83 -15.59 -39.23 12.24
C GLY A 83 -14.76 -38.09 12.85
N GLN A 84 -15.37 -37.15 13.56
CA GLN A 84 -14.67 -35.97 14.09
C GLN A 84 -14.10 -36.25 15.50
N LYS A 85 -12.77 -36.12 15.63
CA LYS A 85 -12.07 -36.02 16.92
C LYS A 85 -12.20 -34.60 17.46
N GLY A 86 -12.79 -34.45 18.65
CA GLY A 86 -12.90 -33.17 19.37
C GLY A 86 -14.05 -32.30 18.89
N GLY A 87 -14.96 -31.97 19.82
CA GLY A 87 -16.03 -30.99 19.61
C GLY A 87 -15.47 -29.59 19.36
N LEU A 88 -16.34 -28.62 19.05
CA LEU A 88 -15.91 -27.26 18.73
C LEU A 88 -15.13 -26.65 19.90
N SER A 89 -15.59 -26.87 21.13
CA SER A 89 -14.92 -26.40 22.36
C SER A 89 -13.47 -26.88 22.47
N SER A 90 -13.19 -28.15 22.13
CA SER A 90 -11.81 -28.68 22.12
C SER A 90 -10.93 -28.05 21.04
N GLN A 91 -11.49 -27.72 19.88
CA GLN A 91 -10.77 -27.05 18.79
C GLN A 91 -10.46 -25.60 19.17
N LEU A 92 -11.41 -24.88 19.78
CA LEU A 92 -11.22 -23.52 20.29
C LEU A 92 -10.15 -23.50 21.39
N LEU A 93 -10.23 -24.40 22.37
CA LEU A 93 -9.22 -24.52 23.43
C LEU A 93 -7.82 -24.80 22.87
N SER A 94 -7.71 -25.62 21.81
CA SER A 94 -6.44 -25.87 21.13
C SER A 94 -5.89 -24.61 20.46
N GLY A 95 -6.73 -23.84 19.75
CA GLY A 95 -6.32 -22.58 19.12
C GLY A 95 -5.90 -21.52 20.16
N MET A 96 -6.58 -21.47 21.31
CA MET A 96 -6.22 -20.55 22.40
C MET A 96 -4.80 -20.78 22.94
N GLN A 97 -4.25 -22.00 22.84
CA GLN A 97 -2.88 -22.27 23.29
C GLN A 97 -1.82 -21.58 22.43
N GLU A 98 -2.11 -21.24 21.17
CA GLU A 98 -1.16 -20.52 20.29
C GLU A 98 -0.90 -19.09 20.80
N TYR A 99 -1.86 -18.51 21.53
CA TYR A 99 -1.74 -17.21 22.20
C TYR A 99 -1.01 -17.28 23.55
N HIS A 100 -0.69 -18.48 24.06
CA HIS A 100 -0.02 -18.62 25.35
C HIS A 100 1.50 -18.49 25.21
N ILE A 101 1.98 -17.24 25.26
CA ILE A 101 3.40 -16.90 25.12
C ILE A 101 4.18 -17.28 26.39
N THR A 102 4.86 -18.43 26.37
CA THR A 102 5.59 -19.00 27.53
C THR A 102 6.91 -18.30 27.87
N SER A 103 7.48 -17.50 26.97
CA SER A 103 8.76 -16.81 27.15
C SER A 103 8.60 -15.31 26.90
N PRO A 104 9.18 -14.43 27.74
CA PRO A 104 9.04 -12.98 27.58
C PRO A 104 9.77 -12.50 26.31
N SER A 105 9.01 -12.37 25.21
CA SER A 105 9.50 -11.85 23.94
C SER A 105 10.08 -10.44 24.09
N SER A 106 11.08 -10.09 23.29
CA SER A 106 11.57 -8.70 23.20
C SER A 106 10.45 -7.73 22.79
N LEU A 107 9.47 -8.21 22.01
CA LEU A 107 8.25 -7.49 21.64
C LEU A 107 7.33 -7.22 22.84
N ALA A 108 7.31 -8.06 23.87
CA ALA A 108 6.45 -7.86 25.03
C ALA A 108 6.79 -6.56 25.78
N ARG A 109 8.08 -6.20 25.85
CA ARG A 109 8.52 -4.91 26.42
C ARG A 109 8.06 -3.72 25.58
N TRP A 110 8.03 -3.85 24.26
CA TRP A 110 7.55 -2.81 23.35
C TRP A 110 6.06 -2.53 23.57
N PHE A 111 5.22 -3.57 23.48
CA PHE A 111 3.77 -3.44 23.67
C PHE A 111 3.36 -3.07 25.10
N SER A 112 4.22 -3.32 26.10
CA SER A 112 4.03 -2.84 27.48
C SER A 112 4.47 -1.37 27.71
N GLY A 113 4.62 -0.57 26.64
CA GLY A 113 4.99 0.85 26.73
C GLY A 113 6.49 1.14 26.65
N GLY A 114 7.31 0.19 26.22
CA GLY A 114 8.73 0.37 25.99
C GLY A 114 9.01 1.37 24.85
N LYS A 115 10.01 2.23 25.03
CA LYS A 115 10.34 3.30 24.07
C LYS A 115 11.34 2.90 22.98
N VAL A 116 11.99 1.75 23.07
CA VAL A 116 13.05 1.31 22.15
C VAL A 116 12.49 0.30 21.16
N ALA A 117 12.64 0.56 19.86
CA ALA A 117 12.21 -0.32 18.78
C ALA A 117 12.63 -1.78 19.01
N PRO A 118 11.81 -2.79 18.60
CA PRO A 118 12.16 -4.20 18.74
C PRO A 118 13.46 -4.58 18.01
N GLY A 119 14.56 -4.62 18.76
CA GLY A 119 15.87 -5.04 18.29
C GLY A 119 16.06 -6.56 18.41
N GLY A 120 16.67 -7.15 17.38
CA GLY A 120 17.04 -8.56 17.34
C GLY A 120 17.76 -8.91 16.02
N HIS A 121 18.61 -9.93 16.03
CA HIS A 121 19.44 -10.30 14.87
C HIS A 121 18.66 -10.75 13.62
N THR A 122 17.36 -11.02 13.75
CA THR A 122 16.44 -11.35 12.65
C THR A 122 15.70 -10.15 12.07
N SER A 123 15.79 -8.97 12.71
CA SER A 123 15.10 -7.77 12.26
C SER A 123 15.90 -7.06 11.18
N GLY A 124 15.41 -7.13 9.93
CA GLY A 124 15.94 -6.33 8.82
C GLY A 124 15.86 -4.82 9.03
N LEU A 125 15.23 -4.35 10.12
CA LEU A 125 15.22 -2.95 10.56
C LEU A 125 16.40 -2.56 11.46
N ALA A 126 17.10 -3.52 12.09
CA ALA A 126 18.20 -3.23 13.03
C ALA A 126 19.45 -2.64 12.35
N GLN A 127 19.54 -2.74 11.02
CA GLN A 127 20.61 -2.23 10.15
C GLN A 127 20.34 -0.80 9.63
N PHE A 128 19.32 -0.11 10.13
CA PHE A 128 18.95 1.25 9.72
C PHE A 128 19.04 2.25 10.88
N PRO A 129 19.03 3.58 10.60
CA PRO A 129 19.02 4.61 11.63
C PRO A 129 17.91 4.40 12.66
N GLU A 130 18.22 4.62 13.94
CA GLU A 130 17.28 4.44 15.05
C GLU A 130 15.93 5.14 14.81
N TRP A 131 15.95 6.37 14.27
CA TRP A 131 14.73 7.11 13.94
C TRP A 131 13.82 6.38 12.94
N LEU A 132 14.40 5.68 11.96
CA LEU A 132 13.68 5.00 10.89
C LEU A 132 13.14 3.66 11.38
N SER A 133 13.95 2.91 12.14
CA SER A 133 13.55 1.64 12.76
C SER A 133 12.47 1.85 13.82
N GLN A 134 12.55 2.94 14.58
CA GLN A 134 11.51 3.39 15.52
C GLN A 134 10.22 3.77 14.79
N ALA A 135 10.30 4.60 13.74
CA ALA A 135 9.13 5.01 12.96
C ALA A 135 8.43 3.80 12.29
N ALA A 136 9.20 2.83 11.77
CA ALA A 136 8.68 1.57 11.26
C ALA A 136 7.95 0.76 12.36
N ALA A 137 8.59 0.57 13.52
CA ALA A 137 8.01 -0.18 14.64
C ALA A 137 6.75 0.47 15.24
N GLN A 138 6.61 1.80 15.13
CA GLN A 138 5.44 2.57 15.55
C GLN A 138 4.33 2.64 14.49
N GLY A 139 4.52 2.07 13.29
CA GLY A 139 3.56 2.17 12.19
C GLY A 139 3.46 3.57 11.57
N LEU A 140 4.46 4.43 11.77
CA LEU A 140 4.52 5.80 11.23
C LEU A 140 5.07 5.88 9.80
N LEU A 141 5.49 4.74 9.23
CA LEU A 141 5.92 4.61 7.84
C LEU A 141 4.95 3.72 7.08
N SER A 142 4.55 4.14 5.88
CA SER A 142 3.80 3.30 4.96
C SER A 142 4.49 1.94 4.70
N PRO A 143 3.74 0.83 4.62
CA PRO A 143 4.29 -0.48 4.25
C PRO A 143 5.15 -0.45 2.98
N LEU A 144 4.78 0.36 1.98
CA LEU A 144 5.57 0.53 0.74
C LEU A 144 7.01 0.97 1.01
N VAL A 145 7.22 1.84 2.01
CA VAL A 145 8.54 2.33 2.40
C VAL A 145 9.32 1.23 3.12
N VAL A 146 8.68 0.51 4.03
CA VAL A 146 9.29 -0.60 4.80
C VAL A 146 9.67 -1.76 3.87
N ASP A 147 8.77 -2.15 2.96
CA ASP A 147 8.96 -3.23 1.99
C ASP A 147 10.09 -2.90 1.00
N ALA A 148 10.10 -1.67 0.46
CA ALA A 148 11.17 -1.20 -0.43
C ALA A 148 12.54 -1.13 0.27
N LEU A 149 12.55 -0.80 1.57
CA LEU A 149 13.75 -0.67 2.38
C LEU A 149 14.34 -2.03 2.80
N VAL A 150 13.48 -2.94 3.30
CA VAL A 150 13.88 -4.24 3.88
C VAL A 150 13.93 -5.35 2.83
N MET A 151 12.92 -5.44 1.97
CA MET A 151 12.79 -6.54 1.00
C MET A 151 13.25 -6.18 -0.42
N ARG A 152 13.49 -4.90 -0.71
CA ARG A 152 13.70 -4.36 -2.07
C ARG A 152 12.60 -4.78 -3.06
N ARG A 153 11.39 -5.01 -2.53
CA ARG A 153 10.19 -5.47 -3.24
C ARG A 153 9.00 -4.62 -2.82
N VAL A 154 8.08 -4.34 -3.73
CA VAL A 154 6.83 -3.61 -3.43
C VAL A 154 5.68 -4.24 -4.20
N LEU A 155 4.56 -4.51 -3.52
CA LEU A 155 3.30 -4.92 -4.16
C LEU A 155 2.40 -3.69 -4.35
N LEU A 156 2.04 -3.40 -5.61
CA LEU A 156 1.22 -2.27 -5.99
C LEU A 156 -0.21 -2.74 -6.22
N PHE A 157 -1.04 -2.60 -5.19
CA PHE A 157 -2.45 -2.99 -5.25
C PHE A 157 -3.21 -2.14 -6.28
N PRO A 158 -3.87 -2.75 -7.28
CA PRO A 158 -4.67 -2.00 -8.26
C PRO A 158 -5.91 -1.39 -7.59
N GLN A 159 -6.30 -0.22 -8.07
CA GLN A 159 -7.51 0.48 -7.63
C GLN A 159 -8.71 0.11 -8.54
N VAL A 160 -9.86 0.75 -8.37
CA VAL A 160 -10.98 0.64 -9.31
C VAL A 160 -10.61 1.34 -10.63
N GLU A 161 -10.10 0.57 -11.58
CA GLU A 161 -9.47 1.12 -12.79
C GLU A 161 -9.71 0.28 -14.06
N ASN A 162 -9.36 0.84 -15.23
CA ASN A 162 -9.48 0.14 -16.50
C ASN A 162 -8.30 -0.82 -16.73
N SER A 163 -8.52 -2.13 -16.57
CA SER A 163 -7.49 -3.15 -16.81
C SER A 163 -6.92 -3.13 -18.23
N LYS A 164 -7.68 -2.65 -19.23
CA LYS A 164 -7.25 -2.53 -20.64
C LYS A 164 -6.27 -1.37 -20.89
N LEU A 165 -6.05 -0.51 -19.90
CA LEU A 165 -5.04 0.54 -19.93
C LEU A 165 -3.87 0.15 -19.01
N SER A 166 -2.73 0.84 -19.17
CA SER A 166 -1.58 0.71 -18.27
C SER A 166 -1.99 0.89 -16.81
N SER A 167 -1.29 0.25 -15.87
CA SER A 167 -1.56 0.42 -14.44
C SER A 167 -1.62 1.89 -14.03
N SER A 168 -2.57 2.25 -13.17
CA SER A 168 -2.65 3.58 -12.59
C SER A 168 -1.35 3.99 -11.89
N HIS A 169 -0.63 3.00 -11.34
CA HIS A 169 0.68 3.18 -10.71
C HIS A 169 1.78 3.62 -11.68
N CYS A 170 1.61 3.51 -13.00
CA CYS A 170 2.53 4.09 -13.97
C CYS A 170 2.59 5.63 -13.84
N SER A 171 1.45 6.28 -13.60
CA SER A 171 1.40 7.75 -13.42
C SER A 171 2.19 8.23 -12.20
N ALA A 172 2.29 7.39 -11.17
CA ALA A 172 2.97 7.70 -9.91
C ALA A 172 4.44 7.23 -9.85
N ARG A 173 4.98 6.65 -10.95
CA ARG A 173 6.32 6.03 -10.94
C ARG A 173 7.42 6.97 -10.47
N THR A 174 7.47 8.20 -10.98
CA THR A 174 8.53 9.18 -10.63
C THR A 174 8.56 9.47 -9.11
N ILE A 175 7.41 9.48 -8.45
CA ILE A 175 7.33 9.66 -6.99
C ILE A 175 7.97 8.46 -6.28
N ARG A 176 7.65 7.23 -6.69
CA ARG A 176 8.26 6.02 -6.12
C ARG A 176 9.76 5.92 -6.40
N GLN A 177 10.21 6.34 -7.59
CA GLN A 177 11.64 6.44 -7.89
C GLN A 177 12.37 7.42 -6.95
N GLY A 178 11.72 8.53 -6.58
CA GLY A 178 12.20 9.47 -5.57
C GLY A 178 12.24 8.88 -4.16
N ILE A 179 11.20 8.12 -3.75
CA ILE A 179 11.19 7.34 -2.50
C ILE A 179 12.40 6.40 -2.47
N TYR A 180 12.54 5.54 -3.48
CA TYR A 180 13.64 4.58 -3.54
C TYR A 180 15.01 5.27 -3.58
N GLY A 181 15.09 6.45 -4.21
CA GLY A 181 16.27 7.32 -4.23
C GLY A 181 16.68 7.80 -2.84
N VAL A 182 15.74 8.22 -1.99
CA VAL A 182 15.99 8.58 -0.58
C VAL A 182 16.33 7.35 0.28
N LEU A 183 15.80 6.17 -0.06
CA LEU A 183 16.13 4.90 0.60
C LEU A 183 17.47 4.28 0.12
N GLN A 184 18.23 4.97 -0.73
CA GLN A 184 19.63 4.61 -0.99
C GLN A 184 20.49 5.10 0.18
N ARG A 185 21.27 4.20 0.78
CA ARG A 185 22.40 4.62 1.61
C ARG A 185 23.42 5.27 0.68
N GLY A 186 23.84 6.50 0.99
CA GLY A 186 24.90 7.15 0.23
C GLY A 186 26.18 6.33 0.34
N GLY A 187 26.74 5.90 -0.79
CA GLY A 187 28.03 5.23 -0.86
C GLY A 187 29.18 6.19 -0.56
N GLN A 188 29.31 6.60 0.71
CA GLN A 188 30.53 7.22 1.23
C GLN A 188 31.47 6.14 1.74
N ASP A 189 31.98 5.33 0.80
CA ASP A 189 33.31 4.77 1.01
C ASP A 189 34.31 5.93 1.05
N ASN A 190 35.34 5.80 1.89
CA ASN A 190 36.31 6.86 2.20
C ASN A 190 37.02 7.42 0.96
N VAL A 191 36.46 8.47 0.35
CA VAL A 191 37.24 9.43 -0.45
C VAL A 191 37.85 10.42 0.53
N GLY A 192 38.97 10.01 1.11
CA GLY A 192 39.73 10.84 2.03
C GLY A 192 40.09 12.19 1.41
N LEU A 193 40.08 13.24 2.24
CA LEU A 193 40.55 14.57 1.89
C LEU A 193 42.00 14.52 1.41
N GLY A 194 42.19 14.44 0.09
CA GLY A 194 43.47 14.55 -0.59
C GLY A 194 44.02 15.96 -0.54
N GLY A 195 44.31 16.46 0.67
CA GLY A 195 44.99 17.73 0.89
C GLY A 195 46.41 17.66 0.35
N SER A 196 46.70 18.51 -0.63
CA SER A 196 48.02 18.65 -1.25
C SER A 196 49.04 19.27 -0.27
N ALA A 197 49.73 18.43 0.50
CA ALA A 197 50.83 18.82 1.37
C ALA A 197 52.14 18.16 0.93
N GLN A 198 52.90 18.89 0.10
CA GLN A 198 54.16 18.45 -0.49
C GLN A 198 55.34 18.80 0.43
N GLN A 199 55.80 17.90 1.32
CA GLN A 199 57.12 18.11 1.95
C GLN A 199 57.89 16.87 2.48
N ARG A 200 59.12 16.78 1.96
CA ARG A 200 60.37 16.26 2.56
C ARG A 200 60.49 14.78 2.97
N ARG A 201 61.43 14.13 2.26
CA ARG A 201 62.28 13.01 2.72
C ARG A 201 62.74 13.19 4.17
N GLY A 202 62.65 12.12 4.95
CA GLY A 202 63.45 11.83 6.15
C GLY A 202 63.88 10.36 6.10
N ALA A 203 65.07 10.03 6.59
CA ALA A 203 65.65 8.69 6.52
C ALA A 203 65.94 8.12 7.93
N GLY A 204 66.00 6.78 8.03
CA GLY A 204 66.22 6.04 9.27
C GLY A 204 64.91 5.48 9.86
N GLY A 205 64.86 4.29 10.47
CA GLY A 205 65.90 3.27 10.66
C GLY A 205 65.25 1.94 11.05
N ALA A 206 65.99 0.83 10.95
CA ALA A 206 65.43 -0.52 11.18
C ALA A 206 65.33 -0.88 12.67
N VAL A 207 64.25 -1.57 13.07
CA VAL A 207 64.22 -2.51 14.20
C VAL A 207 63.37 -3.72 13.81
N GLN A 208 63.74 -4.89 14.32
CA GLN A 208 63.29 -6.23 13.93
C GLN A 208 62.67 -6.92 15.15
N ALA A 209 61.57 -7.66 14.98
CA ALA A 209 61.03 -8.59 15.98
C ALA A 209 60.27 -9.75 15.31
N GLN A 210 60.32 -10.94 15.89
CA GLN A 210 59.94 -12.21 15.25
C GLN A 210 58.82 -12.96 16.01
N ALA A 211 58.21 -13.92 15.29
CA ALA A 211 57.50 -15.10 15.79
C ALA A 211 56.15 -14.83 16.52
N ILE A 212 55.22 -15.78 16.67
CA ILE A 212 55.29 -17.25 16.62
C ILE A 212 54.11 -17.83 15.80
N ARG A 213 54.33 -18.93 15.06
CA ARG A 213 53.25 -19.83 14.59
C ARG A 213 53.14 -21.02 15.56
N VAL A 214 51.93 -21.39 15.94
CA VAL A 214 51.63 -22.69 16.59
C VAL A 214 50.67 -23.47 15.69
N GLN A 215 50.94 -24.76 15.54
CA GLN A 215 50.20 -25.71 14.73
C GLN A 215 50.06 -26.99 15.55
N GLU A 216 48.84 -27.47 15.77
CA GLU A 216 48.60 -28.76 16.42
C GLU A 216 47.71 -29.67 15.57
N ASN A 217 48.09 -30.94 15.53
CA ASN A 217 47.41 -32.04 14.83
C ASN A 217 46.97 -33.08 15.87
N THR A 218 45.77 -33.64 15.74
CA THR A 218 45.34 -34.95 16.28
C THR A 218 43.90 -35.22 15.78
N SER A 219 43.41 -36.44 15.53
CA SER A 219 44.02 -37.76 15.22
C SER A 219 42.92 -38.69 14.65
N LYS A 220 43.29 -39.77 13.95
CA LYS A 220 42.35 -40.73 13.33
C LYS A 220 41.68 -41.69 14.33
N GLY A 221 40.48 -42.17 14.00
CA GLY A 221 39.82 -43.35 14.58
C GLY A 221 39.07 -44.15 13.50
N MET A 222 38.95 -45.48 13.65
CA MET A 222 38.51 -46.40 12.57
C MET A 222 37.18 -47.14 12.85
N ARG A 223 36.46 -47.41 11.73
CA ARG A 223 35.64 -48.60 11.37
C ARG A 223 34.70 -49.29 12.39
N GLY A 224 33.47 -49.54 11.93
CA GLY A 224 32.60 -50.64 12.38
C GLY A 224 31.52 -50.94 11.33
N ASP A 225 31.52 -52.16 10.77
CA ASP A 225 30.57 -52.63 9.74
C ASP A 225 29.47 -53.51 10.37
N GLY A 226 28.32 -53.69 9.70
CA GLY A 226 27.17 -54.39 10.27
C GLY A 226 25.92 -54.52 9.39
N GLY A 227 26.05 -55.00 8.16
CA GLY A 227 24.89 -55.27 7.30
C GLY A 227 24.08 -56.53 7.66
N ARG A 228 22.75 -56.50 7.41
CA ARG A 228 21.93 -57.71 7.20
C ARG A 228 20.96 -57.52 6.01
N ARG A 229 20.70 -58.62 5.31
CA ARG A 229 19.98 -58.72 4.04
C ARG A 229 18.56 -59.28 4.22
N CYS A 230 17.82 -59.33 3.09
CA CYS A 230 16.70 -60.23 2.78
C CYS A 230 15.32 -59.84 3.37
N HIS A 231 14.18 -60.06 2.70
CA HIS A 231 13.93 -60.80 1.44
C HIS A 231 12.73 -60.24 0.65
N SER A 232 12.58 -60.73 -0.58
CA SER A 232 11.62 -60.31 -1.61
C SER A 232 10.37 -61.20 -1.73
N GLY A 233 9.28 -60.65 -2.28
CA GLY A 233 8.18 -61.42 -2.89
C GLY A 233 6.81 -60.75 -2.67
N GLY A 234 5.93 -60.61 -3.66
CA GLY A 234 6.03 -60.89 -5.10
C GLY A 234 4.91 -60.17 -5.85
N GLY A 235 5.07 -59.90 -7.16
CA GLY A 235 4.14 -59.07 -7.93
C GLY A 235 3.21 -59.84 -8.88
N ARG A 236 2.21 -59.12 -9.40
CA ARG A 236 1.42 -59.32 -10.64
C ARG A 236 0.57 -58.04 -10.84
N GLY A 237 0.46 -57.39 -11.99
CA GLY A 237 1.19 -57.52 -13.26
C GLY A 237 0.43 -56.88 -14.43
N GLN A 238 1.08 -55.96 -15.17
CA GLN A 238 0.75 -55.44 -16.53
C GLN A 238 -0.59 -54.68 -16.69
N GLY A 239 -0.71 -53.53 -17.36
CA GLY A 239 0.22 -52.61 -18.05
C GLY A 239 -0.58 -51.37 -18.55
N ILE A 240 -0.35 -50.64 -19.65
CA ILE A 240 0.68 -50.62 -20.70
C ILE A 240 0.75 -49.16 -21.26
N HIS A 241 1.90 -48.46 -21.17
CA HIS A 241 2.53 -47.47 -22.11
C HIS A 241 1.72 -46.30 -22.77
N LEU A 242 2.24 -45.09 -23.10
CA LEU A 242 3.56 -44.51 -23.49
C LEU A 242 3.60 -42.97 -23.11
N PRO A 243 4.67 -42.16 -23.37
CA PRO A 243 6.08 -42.33 -22.96
C PRO A 243 6.81 -41.04 -22.45
N LYS A 244 7.79 -41.25 -21.55
CA LYS A 244 9.08 -40.53 -21.36
C LYS A 244 9.26 -39.04 -21.75
N GLN A 245 9.77 -38.26 -20.78
CA GLN A 245 11.08 -37.59 -20.91
C GLN A 245 11.89 -37.69 -19.60
N GLN A 246 13.20 -37.47 -19.66
CA GLN A 246 14.18 -37.91 -18.65
C GLN A 246 14.30 -36.96 -17.45
N GLY A 247 14.52 -37.53 -16.27
CA GLY A 247 14.96 -36.78 -15.09
C GLY A 247 16.49 -36.69 -15.00
N SER A 248 16.98 -35.67 -14.29
CA SER A 248 18.32 -35.65 -13.69
C SER A 248 18.22 -35.12 -12.26
N SER A 249 19.23 -35.42 -11.45
CA SER A 249 19.08 -35.54 -10.00
C SER A 249 19.25 -34.24 -9.22
N ILE A 250 18.79 -34.29 -7.97
CA ILE A 250 19.00 -33.28 -6.93
C ILE A 250 20.50 -33.12 -6.64
N GLU A 251 21.04 -31.91 -6.82
CA GLU A 251 22.27 -31.48 -6.17
C GLU A 251 21.98 -30.38 -5.16
N ARG A 252 22.46 -30.58 -3.92
CA ARG A 252 22.58 -29.52 -2.92
C ARG A 252 23.86 -28.75 -3.21
N ALA A 253 23.75 -27.54 -3.75
CA ALA A 253 24.85 -26.59 -3.75
C ALA A 253 24.96 -25.94 -2.36
N ALA A 254 26.05 -26.20 -1.65
CA ALA A 254 26.49 -25.35 -0.54
C ALA A 254 27.01 -24.01 -1.09
N GLY A 255 27.11 -23.00 -0.23
CA GLY A 255 27.44 -21.63 -0.67
C GLY A 255 28.80 -21.49 -1.34
N GLU A 256 28.85 -20.66 -2.37
CA GLU A 256 30.08 -20.09 -2.91
C GLU A 256 30.08 -18.58 -2.60
N ASP A 257 31.04 -18.14 -1.77
CA ASP A 257 31.31 -16.72 -1.55
C ASP A 257 31.88 -16.11 -2.84
N SER A 258 31.03 -15.48 -3.65
CA SER A 258 31.50 -14.71 -4.81
C SER A 258 32.17 -13.43 -4.34
N VAL A 259 33.51 -13.44 -4.29
CA VAL A 259 34.33 -12.26 -4.00
C VAL A 259 34.02 -11.15 -5.02
N HIS A 260 33.28 -10.14 -4.59
CA HIS A 260 32.98 -8.98 -5.43
C HIS A 260 34.24 -8.13 -5.64
N ALA A 261 34.57 -7.90 -6.91
CA ALA A 261 35.53 -6.86 -7.30
C ALA A 261 34.89 -5.47 -7.07
N PRO A 262 35.62 -4.48 -6.53
CA PRO A 262 35.09 -3.14 -6.32
C PRO A 262 35.07 -2.37 -7.65
N GLY A 263 33.90 -1.89 -8.09
CA GLY A 263 33.84 -1.00 -9.26
C GLY A 263 32.57 -1.00 -10.12
N SER A 264 31.52 -1.78 -9.81
CA SER A 264 30.21 -1.64 -10.49
C SER A 264 29.22 -0.91 -9.59
N THR A 265 28.98 0.38 -9.85
CA THR A 265 27.85 1.12 -9.28
C THR A 265 26.59 0.85 -10.11
N ASP A 266 26.12 -0.39 -10.09
CA ASP A 266 24.83 -0.72 -10.70
C ASP A 266 23.71 0.07 -9.98
N PRO A 267 22.77 0.69 -10.71
CA PRO A 267 21.73 1.50 -10.11
C PRO A 267 20.83 0.62 -9.24
N ILE A 268 20.72 0.97 -7.94
CA ILE A 268 19.89 0.23 -6.99
C ILE A 268 18.44 0.25 -7.49
N SER A 269 17.92 -0.93 -7.84
CA SER A 269 16.54 -1.12 -8.31
C SER A 269 15.66 -1.74 -7.23
N VAL A 270 14.37 -1.41 -7.26
CA VAL A 270 13.33 -2.04 -6.45
C VAL A 270 12.39 -2.83 -7.36
N GLU A 271 12.04 -4.03 -6.92
CA GLU A 271 11.21 -4.99 -7.63
C GLU A 271 9.72 -4.71 -7.38
N GLU A 272 9.05 -4.09 -8.36
CA GLU A 272 7.62 -3.76 -8.29
C GLU A 272 6.76 -4.87 -8.89
N TYR A 273 5.86 -5.42 -8.09
CA TYR A 273 4.76 -6.26 -8.55
C TYR A 273 3.53 -5.38 -8.80
N ASP A 274 3.17 -5.22 -10.07
CA ASP A 274 2.07 -4.37 -10.54
C ASP A 274 1.18 -5.19 -11.49
N ARG A 275 -0.02 -4.72 -11.81
CA ARG A 275 -0.86 -5.42 -12.81
C ARG A 275 -0.34 -5.22 -14.25
N LEU A 276 -0.45 -6.26 -15.05
CA LEU A 276 -0.54 -6.17 -16.51
C LEU A 276 -1.86 -6.82 -16.91
N GLU A 277 -2.79 -5.99 -17.42
CA GLU A 277 -4.18 -6.39 -17.67
C GLU A 277 -4.84 -6.97 -16.40
N LEU A 278 -5.14 -8.27 -16.39
CA LEU A 278 -5.71 -9.02 -15.27
C LEU A 278 -4.67 -9.90 -14.54
N ASN A 279 -3.39 -9.85 -14.95
CA ASN A 279 -2.31 -10.65 -14.39
C ASN A 279 -1.37 -9.80 -13.53
N ILE A 280 -0.60 -10.44 -12.65
CA ILE A 280 0.50 -9.78 -11.92
C ILE A 280 1.77 -9.82 -12.79
N LYS A 281 2.47 -8.70 -12.86
CA LYS A 281 3.74 -8.54 -13.57
C LYS A 281 4.80 -7.94 -12.64
N LYS A 282 5.95 -8.61 -12.58
CA LYS A 282 7.18 -8.07 -11.99
C LYS A 282 7.84 -7.05 -12.93
N ASN A 283 8.24 -5.90 -12.40
CA ASN A 283 8.99 -4.86 -13.08
C ASN A 283 10.19 -4.46 -12.19
N GLN A 284 11.34 -4.14 -12.79
CA GLN A 284 12.41 -3.46 -12.04
C GLN A 284 12.23 -1.95 -12.20
N VAL A 285 12.34 -1.21 -11.11
CA VAL A 285 12.27 0.25 -11.09
C VAL A 285 13.54 0.81 -10.46
N GLU A 286 14.31 1.54 -11.26
CA GLU A 286 15.52 2.24 -10.83
C GLU A 286 15.17 3.34 -9.82
N ALA A 287 15.93 3.39 -8.73
CA ALA A 287 15.86 4.47 -7.77
C ALA A 287 16.54 5.73 -8.31
N HIS A 288 15.87 6.88 -8.22
CA HIS A 288 16.41 8.17 -8.66
C HIS A 288 16.56 9.10 -7.46
N PRO A 289 17.79 9.40 -7.00
CA PRO A 289 17.99 10.30 -5.88
C PRO A 289 17.43 11.70 -6.20
N PRO A 290 16.84 12.40 -5.21
CA PRO A 290 16.38 13.78 -5.42
C PRO A 290 17.52 14.72 -5.83
N ARG A 291 17.17 15.81 -6.52
CA ARG A 291 18.14 16.84 -6.96
C ARG A 291 18.88 17.47 -5.78
N THR A 292 18.18 17.68 -4.67
CA THR A 292 18.76 18.10 -3.40
C THR A 292 19.24 16.84 -2.67
N PRO A 293 20.56 16.61 -2.53
CA PRO A 293 21.08 15.38 -1.93
C PRO A 293 20.73 15.31 -0.44
N ILE A 294 20.27 14.14 0.01
CA ILE A 294 20.01 13.86 1.41
C ILE A 294 20.43 12.43 1.73
N CYS A 295 21.15 12.23 2.85
CA CYS A 295 21.49 10.90 3.32
C CYS A 295 20.41 10.42 4.31
N LEU A 296 19.95 9.18 4.15
CA LEU A 296 18.96 8.53 5.02
C LEU A 296 19.34 8.58 6.51
N ASP A 297 20.63 8.44 6.83
CA ASP A 297 21.15 8.51 8.19
C ASP A 297 20.96 9.91 8.82
N THR A 298 21.01 10.97 8.00
CA THR A 298 20.87 12.38 8.43
C THR A 298 19.46 12.97 8.21
N LEU A 299 18.55 12.25 7.56
CA LEU A 299 17.22 12.76 7.15
C LEU A 299 16.39 13.26 8.34
N GLY A 300 16.49 12.62 9.50
CA GLY A 300 15.86 13.06 10.75
C GLY A 300 16.33 14.42 11.26
N GLN A 301 17.57 14.81 10.94
CA GLN A 301 18.19 16.08 11.37
C GLN A 301 18.00 17.20 10.33
N ALA A 302 17.63 16.87 9.09
CA ALA A 302 17.46 17.85 8.02
C ALA A 302 16.30 18.82 8.33
N PRO A 303 16.48 20.15 8.14
CA PRO A 303 15.44 21.14 8.37
C PRO A 303 14.17 20.87 7.56
N VAL A 304 13.00 21.15 8.13
CA VAL A 304 11.68 20.94 7.50
C VAL A 304 11.61 21.56 6.10
N ALA A 305 12.20 22.74 5.89
CA ALA A 305 12.26 23.39 4.58
C ALA A 305 13.06 22.59 3.52
N VAL A 306 14.16 21.94 3.91
CA VAL A 306 14.95 21.08 3.01
C VAL A 306 14.14 19.84 2.63
N ARG A 307 13.51 19.19 3.62
CA ARG A 307 12.64 18.01 3.38
C ARG A 307 11.43 18.37 2.51
N ARG A 308 10.85 19.56 2.71
CA ARG A 308 9.76 20.10 1.88
C ARG A 308 10.20 20.37 0.44
N ASN A 309 11.38 20.95 0.24
CA ASN A 309 11.92 21.19 -1.10
C ASN A 309 12.14 19.86 -1.83
N ILE A 310 12.66 18.83 -1.17
CA ILE A 310 12.83 17.48 -1.76
C ILE A 310 11.48 16.88 -2.20
N LEU A 311 10.43 17.00 -1.39
CA LEU A 311 9.07 16.57 -1.74
C LEU A 311 8.53 17.31 -2.97
N LEU A 312 8.66 18.63 -2.98
CA LEU A 312 8.15 19.49 -4.04
C LEU A 312 8.97 19.38 -5.35
N ASP A 313 10.28 19.13 -5.27
CA ASP A 313 11.16 18.87 -6.41
C ASP A 313 10.74 17.62 -7.19
N VAL A 314 10.43 16.52 -6.49
CA VAL A 314 9.98 15.26 -7.11
C VAL A 314 8.56 15.38 -7.67
N LEU A 315 7.70 16.19 -7.04
CA LEU A 315 6.38 16.55 -7.59
C LEU A 315 6.48 17.60 -8.71
N GLU A 316 7.68 18.16 -8.99
CA GLU A 316 7.94 19.26 -9.92
C GLU A 316 7.08 20.52 -9.67
N VAL A 317 6.91 20.91 -8.41
CA VAL A 317 6.08 22.05 -7.98
C VAL A 317 6.93 23.11 -7.29
N ARG A 318 6.71 24.39 -7.63
CA ARG A 318 7.34 25.52 -6.94
C ARG A 318 6.53 25.90 -5.71
N GLU A 319 7.16 26.05 -4.55
CA GLU A 319 6.48 26.42 -3.30
C GLU A 319 5.68 27.74 -3.44
N THR A 320 6.21 28.71 -4.20
CA THR A 320 5.53 29.99 -4.47
C THR A 320 4.14 29.83 -5.11
N SER A 321 3.93 28.77 -5.91
CA SER A 321 2.66 28.48 -6.57
C SER A 321 1.60 27.90 -5.62
N LEU A 322 1.99 27.53 -4.40
CA LEU A 322 1.11 27.01 -3.34
C LEU A 322 0.80 28.06 -2.25
N SER A 323 1.25 29.31 -2.44
CA SER A 323 1.11 30.39 -1.45
C SER A 323 -0.36 30.68 -1.08
N ALA A 324 -1.25 30.76 -2.07
CA ALA A 324 -2.68 30.96 -1.90
C ALA A 324 -3.47 29.69 -1.48
N VAL A 325 -2.80 28.55 -1.32
CA VAL A 325 -3.44 27.27 -0.97
C VAL A 325 -3.37 27.05 0.55
N PRO A 326 -4.50 26.68 1.21
CA PRO A 326 -4.53 26.30 2.62
C PRO A 326 -3.51 25.20 2.94
N LEU A 327 -2.83 25.31 4.08
CA LEU A 327 -1.63 24.51 4.40
C LEU A 327 -1.86 22.99 4.27
N HIS A 328 -3.00 22.49 4.72
CA HIS A 328 -3.39 21.07 4.67
C HIS A 328 -3.80 20.56 3.28
N LEU A 329 -4.11 21.46 2.33
CA LEU A 329 -4.41 21.10 0.93
C LEU A 329 -3.20 21.20 0.00
N ARG A 330 -2.07 21.79 0.44
CA ARG A 330 -0.89 22.00 -0.40
C ARG A 330 -0.36 20.72 -1.04
N LEU A 331 -0.34 19.61 -0.29
CA LEU A 331 0.06 18.30 -0.81
C LEU A 331 -0.91 17.81 -1.89
N ALA A 332 -2.23 17.89 -1.65
CA ALA A 332 -3.24 17.47 -2.62
C ALA A 332 -3.23 18.31 -3.91
N VAL A 333 -3.00 19.62 -3.81
CA VAL A 333 -2.82 20.52 -4.98
C VAL A 333 -1.54 20.18 -5.75
N ALA A 334 -0.42 19.95 -5.06
CA ALA A 334 0.83 19.58 -5.70
C ALA A 334 0.71 18.24 -6.45
N VAL A 335 0.11 17.23 -5.81
CA VAL A 335 -0.22 15.93 -6.41
C VAL A 335 -1.15 16.07 -7.63
N THR A 336 -2.20 16.90 -7.52
CA THR A 336 -3.14 17.12 -8.63
C THR A 336 -2.44 17.74 -9.83
N SER A 337 -1.50 18.66 -9.59
CA SER A 337 -0.68 19.28 -10.62
C SER A 337 0.25 18.27 -11.30
N PHE A 338 0.92 17.44 -10.50
CA PHE A 338 1.77 16.35 -10.98
C PHE A 338 0.98 15.35 -11.83
N TRP A 339 -0.20 14.92 -11.36
CA TRP A 339 -1.10 14.00 -12.06
C TRP A 339 -1.50 14.51 -13.45
N LEU A 340 -1.81 15.81 -13.62
CA LEU A 340 -2.11 16.40 -14.93
C LEU A 340 -0.96 16.28 -15.94
N ARG A 341 0.29 16.17 -15.48
CA ARG A 341 1.48 16.00 -16.33
C ARG A 341 1.83 14.53 -16.55
N ALA A 342 1.63 13.68 -15.55
CA ALA A 342 2.12 12.30 -15.52
C ALA A 342 1.08 11.25 -15.95
N ALA A 343 -0.22 11.55 -15.88
CA ALA A 343 -1.27 10.59 -16.21
C ALA A 343 -1.44 10.37 -17.72
N ILE A 344 -1.69 9.11 -18.09
CA ILE A 344 -1.90 8.62 -19.45
C ILE A 344 -3.11 7.68 -19.43
N PRO A 345 -4.22 8.00 -20.11
CA PRO A 345 -4.46 9.21 -20.89
C PRO A 345 -4.48 10.50 -20.05
N THR A 346 -4.07 11.61 -20.64
CA THR A 346 -4.04 12.92 -19.97
C THR A 346 -5.46 13.35 -19.54
N PRO A 347 -5.67 13.74 -18.27
CA PRO A 347 -6.97 14.19 -17.79
C PRO A 347 -7.41 15.49 -18.49
N SER A 348 -8.71 15.61 -18.77
CA SER A 348 -9.26 16.85 -19.34
C SER A 348 -9.54 17.91 -18.27
N GLN A 349 -9.72 19.16 -18.68
CA GLN A 349 -10.10 20.26 -17.79
C GLN A 349 -11.32 19.92 -16.91
N HIS A 350 -12.33 19.23 -17.45
CA HIS A 350 -13.49 18.82 -16.65
C HIS A 350 -13.14 17.82 -15.54
N HIS A 351 -12.14 16.93 -15.73
CA HIS A 351 -11.68 16.03 -14.66
C HIS A 351 -11.01 16.83 -13.53
N LEU A 352 -10.18 17.82 -13.88
CA LEU A 352 -9.59 18.75 -12.92
C LEU A 352 -10.67 19.51 -12.15
N GLN A 353 -11.63 20.12 -12.85
CA GLN A 353 -12.69 20.91 -12.22
C GLN A 353 -13.56 20.04 -11.31
N ALA A 354 -13.94 18.83 -11.73
CA ALA A 354 -14.70 17.89 -10.90
C ALA A 354 -13.95 17.49 -9.62
N LEU A 355 -12.64 17.28 -9.72
CA LEU A 355 -11.80 16.96 -8.57
C LEU A 355 -11.67 18.16 -7.61
N VAL A 356 -11.40 19.36 -8.11
CA VAL A 356 -11.28 20.57 -7.28
C VAL A 356 -12.62 20.95 -6.63
N LEU A 357 -13.76 20.78 -7.32
CA LEU A 357 -15.08 20.89 -6.70
C LEU A 357 -15.31 19.84 -5.60
N GLY A 358 -14.74 18.63 -5.75
CA GLY A 358 -14.70 17.61 -4.70
C GLY A 358 -13.89 18.05 -3.47
N LEU A 359 -12.74 18.68 -3.68
CA LEU A 359 -11.93 19.27 -2.59
C LEU A 359 -12.72 20.36 -1.84
N VAL A 360 -13.34 21.30 -2.58
CA VAL A 360 -14.17 22.38 -2.01
C VAL A 360 -15.34 21.81 -1.21
N TYR A 361 -16.01 20.78 -1.73
CA TYR A 361 -17.05 20.07 -0.99
C TYR A 361 -16.50 19.49 0.32
N GLY A 362 -15.34 18.81 0.29
CA GLY A 362 -14.70 18.23 1.47
C GLY A 362 -14.41 19.27 2.55
N GLU A 363 -13.82 20.40 2.16
CA GLU A 363 -13.49 21.51 3.06
C GLU A 363 -14.73 22.10 3.75
N ASN A 364 -15.83 22.27 2.99
CA ASN A 364 -17.10 22.75 3.54
C ASN A 364 -17.75 21.77 4.56
N ASN A 365 -17.26 20.53 4.70
CA ASN A 365 -17.68 19.58 5.73
C ASN A 365 -16.74 19.57 6.96
N GLN A 366 -15.59 20.25 6.92
CA GLN A 366 -14.69 20.27 8.06
C GLN A 366 -15.27 21.08 9.24
N PRO A 367 -15.00 20.67 10.50
CA PRO A 367 -15.46 21.40 11.68
C PRO A 367 -15.08 22.89 11.64
N ALA A 368 -15.95 23.75 12.21
CA ALA A 368 -15.78 25.21 12.14
C ALA A 368 -14.43 25.73 12.69
N ALA A 369 -13.72 24.94 13.53
CA ALA A 369 -12.39 25.26 14.04
C ALA A 369 -11.32 25.46 12.94
N THR A 370 -11.45 24.85 11.75
CA THR A 370 -10.47 25.00 10.66
C THR A 370 -10.67 26.28 9.83
N HIS A 371 -11.82 26.96 9.96
CA HIS A 371 -12.22 28.07 9.08
C HIS A 371 -11.63 29.45 9.45
N TYR A 372 -10.96 29.57 10.60
CA TYR A 372 -10.40 30.84 11.11
C TYR A 372 -9.25 31.45 10.29
N GLN A 373 -8.78 30.81 9.22
CA GLN A 373 -7.71 31.36 8.36
C GLN A 373 -8.21 32.31 7.27
N TYR A 374 -9.52 32.39 7.02
CA TYR A 374 -10.10 33.30 6.04
C TYR A 374 -10.50 34.63 6.70
N ALA A 375 -9.71 35.68 6.45
CA ALA A 375 -10.00 37.06 6.89
C ALA A 375 -11.15 37.70 6.08
N VAL A 376 -12.32 37.05 6.06
CA VAL A 376 -13.52 37.50 5.35
C VAL A 376 -14.51 38.08 6.33
N SER A 377 -14.84 39.36 6.14
CA SER A 377 -15.89 40.03 6.91
C SER A 377 -17.27 39.50 6.48
N GLN A 378 -18.07 39.06 7.45
CA GLN A 378 -19.46 38.56 7.27
C GLN A 378 -19.64 37.42 6.25
N ILE A 379 -19.26 36.20 6.64
CA ILE A 379 -19.54 34.98 5.85
C ILE A 379 -21.06 34.69 5.85
N ASN A 380 -21.65 34.59 4.65
CA ASN A 380 -23.04 34.15 4.48
C ASN A 380 -23.16 32.62 4.48
N TRP A 381 -23.23 32.03 5.69
CA TRP A 381 -23.35 30.59 5.88
C TRP A 381 -24.58 29.94 5.21
N ALA A 382 -25.66 30.70 4.96
CA ALA A 382 -26.81 30.17 4.22
C ALA A 382 -26.48 29.96 2.74
N ALA A 383 -25.70 30.87 2.14
CA ALA A 383 -25.23 30.73 0.76
C ALA A 383 -24.19 29.61 0.60
N GLU A 384 -23.24 29.47 1.54
CA GLU A 384 -22.28 28.36 1.52
C GLU A 384 -22.98 26.98 1.68
N ARG A 385 -24.00 26.88 2.55
CA ARG A 385 -24.85 25.67 2.65
C ARG A 385 -25.62 25.37 1.35
N SER A 386 -26.03 26.40 0.60
CA SER A 386 -26.66 26.23 -0.71
C SER A 386 -25.67 25.72 -1.78
N VAL A 387 -24.42 26.17 -1.75
CA VAL A 387 -23.34 25.60 -2.58
C VAL A 387 -23.11 24.12 -2.22
N TRP A 388 -22.94 23.82 -0.93
CA TRP A 388 -22.79 22.45 -0.43
C TRP A 388 -23.93 21.54 -0.92
N SER A 389 -25.19 22.00 -0.83
CA SER A 389 -26.35 21.22 -1.27
C SER A 389 -26.34 20.95 -2.78
N ARG A 390 -25.99 21.95 -3.61
CA ARG A 390 -25.85 21.76 -5.07
C ARG A 390 -24.76 20.75 -5.43
N LEU A 391 -23.63 20.78 -4.74
CA LEU A 391 -22.54 19.81 -4.91
C LEU A 391 -22.97 18.42 -4.43
N TYR A 392 -23.60 18.31 -3.26
CA TYR A 392 -24.14 17.05 -2.72
C TYR A 392 -25.14 16.39 -3.69
N GLN A 393 -26.04 17.19 -4.28
CA GLN A 393 -27.02 16.72 -5.26
C GLN A 393 -26.40 16.08 -6.52
N GLN A 394 -25.13 16.37 -6.85
CA GLN A 394 -24.46 15.73 -7.98
C GLN A 394 -24.01 14.29 -7.68
N ARG A 395 -23.93 13.87 -6.40
CA ARG A 395 -23.49 12.51 -6.02
C ARG A 395 -24.34 11.45 -6.72
N ALA A 396 -23.67 10.45 -7.31
CA ALA A 396 -24.34 9.25 -7.81
C ALA A 396 -25.07 8.54 -6.66
N ARG A 397 -26.38 8.26 -6.82
CA ARG A 397 -27.20 7.67 -5.77
C ARG A 397 -27.35 6.15 -5.95
N PRO A 398 -27.42 5.36 -4.86
CA PRO A 398 -27.77 3.95 -4.93
C PRO A 398 -29.10 3.74 -5.68
N GLY A 399 -29.18 2.70 -6.52
CA GLY A 399 -30.35 2.39 -7.33
C GLY A 399 -30.47 3.17 -8.65
N GLU A 400 -29.71 4.25 -8.86
CA GLU A 400 -29.56 4.84 -10.19
C GLU A 400 -28.81 3.83 -11.09
N ARG A 401 -29.49 3.25 -12.10
CA ARG A 401 -28.88 2.37 -13.11
C ARG A 401 -27.97 3.14 -14.09
N ARG A 402 -26.97 3.83 -13.55
CA ARG A 402 -25.99 4.63 -14.27
C ARG A 402 -24.68 3.85 -14.28
N GLY A 403 -24.34 3.26 -15.44
CA GLY A 403 -23.10 2.50 -15.59
C GLY A 403 -21.86 3.31 -15.22
N LEU A 404 -20.86 2.64 -14.64
CA LEU A 404 -19.58 3.25 -14.32
C LEU A 404 -18.85 3.64 -15.61
N ASP A 405 -18.50 4.92 -15.76
CA ASP A 405 -17.56 5.36 -16.79
C ASP A 405 -16.16 4.87 -16.39
N ILE A 406 -15.77 3.72 -16.96
CA ILE A 406 -14.50 3.04 -16.70
C ILE A 406 -13.29 3.92 -17.06
N GLY A 407 -13.42 4.80 -18.06
CA GLY A 407 -12.37 5.75 -18.43
C GLY A 407 -12.17 6.82 -17.37
N VAL A 408 -13.25 7.33 -16.79
CA VAL A 408 -13.21 8.26 -15.66
C VAL A 408 -12.67 7.60 -14.40
N ALA A 409 -13.11 6.39 -14.08
CA ALA A 409 -12.59 5.63 -12.94
C ALA A 409 -11.07 5.44 -13.07
N HIS A 410 -10.59 5.11 -14.27
CA HIS A 410 -9.16 5.01 -14.56
C HIS A 410 -8.38 6.34 -14.48
N SER A 411 -9.04 7.47 -14.78
CA SER A 411 -8.40 8.79 -14.65
C SER A 411 -8.23 9.18 -13.17
N PHE A 412 -9.26 8.96 -12.34
CA PHE A 412 -9.18 9.25 -10.90
C PHE A 412 -8.33 8.23 -10.12
N SER A 413 -8.30 6.94 -10.51
CA SER A 413 -7.39 5.96 -9.88
C SER A 413 -5.92 6.27 -10.14
N GLN A 414 -5.56 6.86 -11.29
CA GLN A 414 -4.22 7.45 -11.49
C GLN A 414 -3.93 8.57 -10.48
N TRP A 415 -4.89 9.47 -10.23
CA TRP A 415 -4.73 10.51 -9.21
C TRP A 415 -4.57 9.90 -7.80
N GLN A 416 -5.37 8.90 -7.46
CA GLN A 416 -5.27 8.17 -6.19
C GLN A 416 -3.91 7.48 -6.04
N ALA A 417 -3.36 6.88 -7.11
CA ALA A 417 -2.03 6.27 -7.09
C ALA A 417 -0.90 7.31 -6.89
N CYS A 418 -1.03 8.49 -7.52
CA CYS A 418 -0.14 9.63 -7.30
C CYS A 418 -0.22 10.14 -5.86
N LEU A 419 -1.44 10.31 -5.31
CA LEU A 419 -1.65 10.74 -3.94
C LEU A 419 -1.07 9.75 -2.94
N TRP A 420 -1.36 8.45 -3.09
CA TRP A 420 -0.83 7.39 -2.25
C TRP A 420 0.71 7.41 -2.22
N SER A 421 1.33 7.48 -3.40
CA SER A 421 2.80 7.54 -3.49
C SER A 421 3.36 8.82 -2.85
N ALA A 422 2.67 9.96 -3.00
CA ALA A 422 3.09 11.22 -2.39
C ALA A 422 2.92 11.25 -0.86
N LEU A 423 1.89 10.59 -0.31
CA LEU A 423 1.73 10.39 1.13
C LEU A 423 2.85 9.51 1.69
N CYS A 424 3.14 8.37 1.05
CA CYS A 424 4.29 7.52 1.40
C CYS A 424 5.61 8.31 1.43
N PHE A 425 5.80 9.22 0.46
CA PHE A 425 7.00 10.06 0.38
C PHE A 425 7.02 11.17 1.45
N ASN A 426 5.87 11.81 1.71
CA ASN A 426 5.72 12.79 2.78
C ASN A 426 6.02 12.18 4.16
N GLN A 427 5.56 10.95 4.42
CA GLN A 427 5.85 10.19 5.65
C GLN A 427 7.33 9.85 5.78
N LEU A 428 7.97 9.32 4.72
CA LEU A 428 9.42 9.06 4.70
C LEU A 428 10.23 10.33 4.99
N LEU A 429 9.81 11.47 4.43
CA LEU A 429 10.43 12.78 4.66
C LEU A 429 10.04 13.42 6.00
N LEU A 430 9.40 12.68 6.91
CA LEU A 430 8.97 13.13 8.23
C LEU A 430 8.01 14.33 8.17
N LEU A 431 6.95 14.18 7.39
CA LEU A 431 5.79 15.07 7.27
C LEU A 431 6.14 16.57 7.05
N PRO A 432 6.91 16.93 6.02
CA PRO A 432 7.26 18.32 5.73
C PRO A 432 6.08 19.16 5.22
N LEU A 433 4.99 18.51 4.81
CA LEU A 433 3.67 19.10 4.63
C LEU A 433 2.64 18.33 5.49
N PRO A 434 1.58 18.99 6.00
CA PRO A 434 0.49 18.30 6.66
C PRO A 434 -0.20 17.32 5.69
N GLU A 435 -0.62 16.16 6.19
CA GLU A 435 -1.44 15.25 5.39
C GLU A 435 -2.90 15.75 5.34
N PRO A 436 -3.56 15.69 4.17
CA PRO A 436 -4.97 16.02 4.05
C PRO A 436 -5.86 14.97 4.70
N GLN A 437 -7.02 15.38 5.23
CA GLN A 437 -8.00 14.45 5.79
C GLN A 437 -8.70 13.67 4.66
N LEU A 438 -8.25 12.43 4.42
CA LEU A 438 -8.63 11.61 3.26
C LEU A 438 -10.13 11.34 3.14
N SER A 439 -10.85 11.22 4.26
CA SER A 439 -12.31 11.02 4.30
C SER A 439 -13.11 12.15 3.64
N TRP A 440 -12.58 13.37 3.63
CA TRP A 440 -13.19 14.53 3.00
C TRP A 440 -12.55 14.89 1.66
N LEU A 441 -11.29 14.50 1.45
CA LEU A 441 -10.52 14.86 0.26
C LEU A 441 -11.08 14.27 -1.04
N PHE A 442 -11.61 13.04 -1.01
CA PHE A 442 -12.08 12.35 -2.21
C PHE A 442 -13.34 11.53 -1.97
N SER A 443 -14.30 11.65 -2.88
CA SER A 443 -15.50 10.80 -2.91
C SER A 443 -15.81 10.44 -4.36
N GLY A 444 -15.67 9.16 -4.70
CA GLY A 444 -15.86 8.66 -6.07
C GLY A 444 -17.25 8.96 -6.61
N THR A 445 -18.31 8.76 -5.81
CA THR A 445 -19.70 9.05 -6.19
C THR A 445 -19.93 10.54 -6.46
N LEU A 446 -19.23 11.43 -5.75
CA LEU A 446 -19.27 12.88 -5.97
C LEU A 446 -18.51 13.28 -7.24
N VAL A 447 -17.24 12.92 -7.38
CA VAL A 447 -16.41 13.40 -8.51
C VAL A 447 -16.87 12.85 -9.86
N HIS A 448 -17.38 11.61 -9.91
CA HIS A 448 -18.03 11.08 -11.11
C HIS A 448 -19.32 11.82 -11.45
N GLY A 449 -20.08 12.24 -10.44
CA GLY A 449 -21.29 13.05 -10.58
C GLY A 449 -21.01 14.45 -11.12
N LEU A 450 -20.08 15.17 -10.48
CA LEU A 450 -19.59 16.48 -10.90
C LEU A 450 -19.03 16.44 -12.33
N LEU A 451 -18.22 15.42 -12.67
CA LEU A 451 -17.71 15.29 -14.03
C LEU A 451 -18.81 15.03 -15.06
N ARG A 452 -19.86 14.27 -14.71
CA ARG A 452 -21.02 14.07 -15.59
C ARG A 452 -21.76 15.39 -15.83
N TYR A 453 -22.00 16.18 -14.78
CA TYR A 453 -22.60 17.49 -14.86
C TYR A 453 -21.80 18.43 -15.80
N LEU A 454 -20.47 18.50 -15.60
CA LEU A 454 -19.58 19.30 -16.45
C LEU A 454 -19.54 18.81 -17.91
N LYS A 455 -19.42 17.49 -18.14
CA LYS A 455 -19.50 16.90 -19.49
C LYS A 455 -20.87 17.14 -20.15
N GLY A 456 -21.93 17.36 -19.37
CA GLY A 456 -23.27 17.70 -19.83
C GLY A 456 -23.47 19.16 -20.23
N GLY A 457 -22.43 20.00 -20.14
CA GLY A 457 -22.49 21.43 -20.46
C GLY A 457 -22.80 22.33 -19.26
N GLY A 458 -22.91 21.77 -18.05
CA GLY A 458 -22.96 22.56 -16.82
C GLY A 458 -21.61 23.21 -16.52
N ASP A 459 -21.62 24.40 -15.91
CA ASP A 459 -20.41 25.14 -15.56
C ASP A 459 -20.07 25.01 -14.07
N ALA A 460 -18.79 25.08 -13.72
CA ALA A 460 -18.36 24.92 -12.33
C ALA A 460 -18.81 26.09 -11.43
N GLU A 461 -18.94 27.29 -11.98
CA GLU A 461 -19.25 28.50 -11.21
C GLU A 461 -20.72 28.55 -10.78
N SER A 462 -21.67 28.02 -11.55
CA SER A 462 -23.08 27.97 -11.17
C SER A 462 -23.39 27.00 -10.03
N LEU A 463 -22.54 25.98 -9.82
CA LEU A 463 -22.56 25.15 -8.60
C LEU A 463 -22.10 25.96 -7.37
N LEU A 464 -21.21 26.92 -7.56
CA LEU A 464 -20.61 27.77 -6.51
C LEU A 464 -21.35 29.11 -6.32
N ALA A 465 -22.23 29.50 -7.25
CA ALA A 465 -22.82 30.83 -7.31
C ALA A 465 -23.48 31.24 -5.98
N GLY A 466 -23.09 32.40 -5.45
CA GLY A 466 -23.53 32.93 -4.15
C GLY A 466 -22.65 32.55 -2.96
N GLY A 467 -21.85 31.48 -3.03
CA GLY A 467 -20.88 31.11 -1.98
C GLY A 467 -19.53 31.79 -2.21
N SER A 468 -19.29 32.89 -1.51
CA SER A 468 -18.04 33.65 -1.58
C SER A 468 -16.80 32.84 -1.16
N LEU A 469 -16.88 32.04 -0.10
CA LEU A 469 -15.76 31.27 0.43
C LEU A 469 -15.51 30.05 -0.45
N SER A 470 -16.56 29.31 -0.82
CA SER A 470 -16.45 28.18 -1.76
C SER A 470 -15.88 28.61 -3.12
N GLY A 471 -16.30 29.76 -3.66
CA GLY A 471 -15.79 30.31 -4.92
C GLY A 471 -14.34 30.81 -4.84
N GLN A 472 -13.95 31.48 -3.75
CA GLN A 472 -12.56 31.90 -3.51
C GLN A 472 -11.62 30.70 -3.34
N LEU A 473 -12.07 29.67 -2.62
CA LEU A 473 -11.31 28.43 -2.48
C LEU A 473 -11.18 27.70 -3.82
N TYR A 474 -12.28 27.54 -4.56
CA TYR A 474 -12.28 26.89 -5.88
C TYR A 474 -11.28 27.55 -6.85
N SER A 475 -11.36 28.87 -7.01
CA SER A 475 -10.46 29.64 -7.88
C SER A 475 -9.00 29.55 -7.42
N SER A 476 -8.74 29.72 -6.12
CA SER A 476 -7.38 29.62 -5.55
C SER A 476 -6.75 28.24 -5.77
N LEU A 477 -7.50 27.16 -5.55
CA LEU A 477 -7.04 25.78 -5.81
C LEU A 477 -6.83 25.53 -7.31
N LEU A 478 -7.79 25.92 -8.15
CA LEU A 478 -7.75 25.67 -9.59
C LEU A 478 -6.59 26.40 -10.26
N ASP A 479 -6.35 27.66 -9.88
CA ASP A 479 -5.27 28.47 -10.44
C ASP A 479 -3.90 28.04 -9.88
N ALA A 480 -3.81 27.65 -8.60
CA ALA A 480 -2.61 27.00 -8.08
C ALA A 480 -2.26 25.74 -8.88
N VAL A 481 -3.22 24.86 -9.17
CA VAL A 481 -2.98 23.66 -10.00
C VAL A 481 -2.49 24.04 -11.41
N LYS A 482 -3.12 25.01 -12.07
CA LYS A 482 -2.70 25.47 -13.41
C LYS A 482 -1.29 26.05 -13.40
N ASN A 483 -0.98 26.92 -12.44
CA ASN A 483 0.33 27.59 -12.27
C ASN A 483 1.45 26.61 -11.86
N CYS A 484 1.09 25.48 -11.24
CA CYS A 484 1.99 24.35 -11.00
C CYS A 484 2.14 23.44 -12.22
N SER A 485 1.24 23.49 -13.19
CA SER A 485 1.19 22.58 -14.36
C SER A 485 1.75 23.21 -15.65
N SER A 486 1.80 24.53 -15.74
CA SER A 486 2.64 25.23 -16.71
C SER A 486 4.11 24.84 -16.49
N LYS A 487 4.69 24.09 -17.44
CA LYS A 487 6.09 23.63 -17.39
C LYS A 487 7.01 24.78 -17.02
N ALA A 488 7.79 24.63 -15.95
CA ALA A 488 8.86 25.56 -15.67
C ALA A 488 9.84 25.56 -16.85
N HIS A 489 9.96 26.68 -17.55
CA HIS A 489 10.98 26.84 -18.59
C HIS A 489 12.36 26.78 -17.93
N THR A 490 13.02 25.63 -17.99
CA THR A 490 14.45 25.55 -17.72
C THR A 490 15.18 26.22 -18.88
N SER A 491 15.73 27.40 -18.63
CA SER A 491 16.70 28.04 -19.50
C SER A 491 18.02 27.28 -19.47
N SER A 492 18.09 26.12 -20.14
CA SER A 492 19.34 25.42 -20.44
C SER A 492 19.62 25.52 -21.94
N SER A 493 20.55 26.40 -22.29
CA SER A 493 21.09 26.54 -23.64
C SER A 493 21.94 25.32 -24.01
N ALA A 494 21.33 24.31 -24.62
CA ALA A 494 22.03 23.19 -25.25
C ALA A 494 21.49 22.98 -26.68
N ALA A 495 22.23 23.48 -27.68
CA ALA A 495 21.83 23.45 -29.07
C ALA A 495 22.00 22.04 -29.71
N GLY A 496 21.02 21.16 -29.49
CA GLY A 496 20.90 19.89 -30.21
C GLY A 496 20.33 20.09 -31.62
N ARG A 497 21.18 20.18 -32.65
CA ARG A 497 20.75 20.37 -34.05
C ARG A 497 19.84 19.23 -34.52
N GLY A 498 18.59 19.55 -34.87
CA GLY A 498 17.65 18.58 -35.43
C GLY A 498 18.02 18.14 -36.86
N ARG A 499 17.88 16.83 -37.15
CA ARG A 499 17.81 16.31 -38.52
C ARG A 499 16.37 15.95 -38.87
N ARG A 500 15.75 16.80 -39.71
CA ARG A 500 14.45 16.52 -40.35
C ARG A 500 14.62 15.41 -41.40
N GLY A 501 14.04 14.23 -41.16
CA GLY A 501 13.82 13.23 -42.20
C GLY A 501 12.49 13.47 -42.93
N LYS A 502 12.53 13.95 -44.18
CA LYS A 502 11.33 14.10 -45.02
C LYS A 502 10.94 12.76 -45.67
N GLY A 503 9.81 12.21 -45.23
CA GLY A 503 8.75 11.55 -46.01
C GLY A 503 9.05 10.51 -47.10
N ARG A 504 8.21 9.47 -47.11
CA ARG A 504 7.44 9.06 -48.30
C ARG A 504 6.26 8.19 -47.89
N GLY A 505 5.05 8.53 -48.35
CA GLY A 505 3.86 7.72 -48.12
C GLY A 505 3.70 6.61 -49.16
N ARG A 506 2.92 5.58 -48.82
CA ARG A 506 2.27 4.68 -49.78
C ARG A 506 0.80 4.52 -49.41
N ARG A 507 -0.08 4.91 -50.32
CA ARG A 507 -1.49 4.46 -50.35
C ARG A 507 -1.56 3.07 -51.00
N GLY A 508 -2.55 2.27 -50.64
CA GLY A 508 -3.20 1.39 -51.61
C GLY A 508 -3.62 0.00 -51.13
N ARG A 509 -4.91 -0.30 -51.37
CA ARG A 509 -5.61 -1.60 -51.25
C ARG A 509 -5.74 -2.15 -49.81
N GLY A 510 -6.91 -2.58 -49.35
CA GLY A 510 -8.21 -2.77 -50.01
C GLY A 510 -8.54 -4.26 -50.15
N GLY A 511 -9.33 -4.77 -49.20
CA GLY A 511 -9.87 -6.13 -49.19
C GLY A 511 -11.14 -6.12 -48.35
N GLY A 512 -12.28 -6.36 -49.00
CA GLY A 512 -13.57 -6.42 -48.32
C GLY A 512 -13.86 -7.84 -47.80
N GLY A 513 -14.47 -7.93 -46.62
CA GLY A 513 -15.02 -9.17 -46.07
C GLY A 513 -16.33 -8.87 -45.37
N ARG A 514 -17.46 -9.31 -45.95
CA ARG A 514 -18.77 -9.20 -45.31
C ARG A 514 -19.03 -10.43 -44.45
N GLY A 515 -19.51 -10.19 -43.22
CA GLY A 515 -20.49 -11.05 -42.57
C GLY A 515 -19.98 -12.23 -41.74
N ALA A 516 -20.17 -12.13 -40.43
CA ALA A 516 -20.64 -13.24 -39.60
C ALA A 516 -21.44 -12.67 -38.42
N ARG A 517 -22.74 -12.98 -38.34
CA ARG A 517 -23.51 -12.83 -37.10
C ARG A 517 -23.15 -14.04 -36.22
N GLY A 518 -22.62 -13.80 -35.03
CA GLY A 518 -22.43 -14.82 -34.00
C GLY A 518 -22.98 -14.30 -32.68
N GLY A 519 -24.08 -14.87 -32.21
CA GLY A 519 -24.58 -14.60 -30.86
C GLY A 519 -23.75 -15.37 -29.85
N GLY A 520 -23.08 -14.66 -28.94
CA GLY A 520 -22.42 -15.24 -27.77
C GLY A 520 -23.29 -15.00 -26.55
N GLN A 521 -23.75 -16.07 -25.90
CA GLN A 521 -24.46 -15.99 -24.63
C GLN A 521 -23.53 -15.47 -23.53
N GLY A 522 -24.10 -14.75 -22.56
CA GLY A 522 -23.33 -14.20 -21.45
C GLY A 522 -22.70 -15.30 -20.60
N ILE A 523 -21.39 -15.19 -20.36
CA ILE A 523 -20.72 -15.87 -19.26
C ILE A 523 -20.46 -14.79 -18.21
N GLU A 524 -21.13 -14.91 -17.06
CA GLU A 524 -20.80 -14.12 -15.87
C GLU A 524 -19.42 -14.59 -15.36
N GLU A 525 -18.37 -13.88 -15.73
CA GLU A 525 -17.04 -14.08 -15.14
C GLU A 525 -17.05 -13.57 -13.70
N ILE A 526 -17.36 -14.49 -12.78
CA ILE A 526 -17.38 -14.25 -11.33
C ILE A 526 -16.02 -13.72 -10.88
N ASN A 527 -16.01 -12.47 -10.41
CA ASN A 527 -14.82 -11.83 -9.86
C ASN A 527 -14.37 -12.55 -8.57
N ARG A 528 -13.31 -13.37 -8.66
CA ARG A 528 -12.74 -14.13 -7.53
C ARG A 528 -12.12 -13.27 -6.44
N PHE A 529 -11.97 -11.95 -6.63
CA PHE A 529 -11.50 -11.00 -5.62
C PHE A 529 -12.62 -10.34 -4.81
N SER A 530 -13.90 -10.63 -5.13
CA SER A 530 -15.06 -10.15 -4.35
C SER A 530 -15.06 -10.60 -2.88
N LEU A 531 -14.33 -11.68 -2.54
CA LEU A 531 -14.18 -12.16 -1.16
C LEU A 531 -13.25 -11.31 -0.29
N LEU A 532 -12.43 -10.44 -0.88
CA LEU A 532 -11.42 -9.64 -0.16
C LEU A 532 -11.82 -8.16 0.05
N MET A 533 -12.93 -7.72 -0.53
CA MET A 533 -13.43 -6.35 -0.41
C MET A 533 -14.91 -6.37 -0.03
N LYS A 534 -15.22 -6.60 1.25
CA LYS A 534 -16.58 -6.37 1.77
C LYS A 534 -16.79 -4.87 1.95
N GLU A 535 -17.84 -4.36 1.31
CA GLU A 535 -18.16 -2.94 1.24
C GLU A 535 -18.51 -2.38 2.63
N GLU A 536 -17.87 -1.27 3.02
CA GLU A 536 -18.26 -0.48 4.19
C GLU A 536 -19.54 0.31 3.86
N SER A 537 -20.68 -0.15 4.38
CA SER A 537 -21.94 0.59 4.33
C SER A 537 -21.99 1.62 5.46
N SER A 538 -21.86 2.91 5.13
CA SER A 538 -22.12 4.01 6.06
C SER A 538 -23.60 4.00 6.48
N ASN A 539 -23.87 3.96 7.79
CA ASN A 539 -25.19 4.28 8.33
C ASN A 539 -25.28 5.78 8.55
N ASP A 540 -26.13 6.45 7.77
CA ASP A 540 -26.60 7.79 8.09
C ASP A 540 -27.81 7.68 9.04
N ASP A 541 -27.56 7.85 10.34
CA ASP A 541 -28.58 8.20 11.34
C ASP A 541 -27.94 9.20 12.31
N TRP A 542 -28.10 10.50 12.00
CA TRP A 542 -28.30 11.67 12.89
C TRP A 542 -28.28 12.99 12.09
#